data_AF-E0X6K9-F1
#
_entry.id   AF-E0X6K9-F1
#
_cell.length_a   1.000
_cell.length_b   1.000
_cell.length_c   1.000
_cell.angle_alpha   90.00
_cell.angle_beta   90.00
_cell.angle_gamma   90.00
#
_symmetry.space_group_name_H-M   'P 1'
#
loop_
_entity.id
_entity.type
_entity.pdbx_description
1 polymer ?
#
loop_
_entity_poly.entity_id
_entity_poly.type
_entity_poly.pdbx_seq_one_letter_code
_entity_poly.pdbx_strand_id
1 'polypeptide(L)' 'LSGDIVSVGAVLDAHCAIMREMRGLQARFDRAVSQCGRVREWIAGGHQSLGVHSVSNISYQNHCFVGDGFVLIGDAAIFV' A
#
# COMPACT_ATOMS: atom_id res chain seq x y z
N LEU A 1 -8.23 1.56 20.57
CA LEU A 1 -9.21 1.15 21.60
C LEU A 1 -9.59 -0.30 21.33
N SER A 2 -10.14 -1.01 22.33
CA SER A 2 -10.61 -2.38 22.14
C SER A 2 -11.78 -2.41 21.15
N GLY A 3 -11.62 -3.11 20.03
CA GLY A 3 -12.64 -3.22 18.97
C GLY A 3 -12.46 -2.29 17.77
N ASP A 4 -11.41 -1.48 17.72
CA ASP A 4 -11.15 -0.61 16.57
C ASP A 4 -10.57 -1.39 15.38
N ILE A 5 -10.86 -0.92 14.17
CA ILE A 5 -10.23 -1.38 12.93
C ILE A 5 -9.09 -0.43 12.57
N VAL A 6 -7.90 -0.99 12.31
CA VAL A 6 -6.72 -0.24 11.89
C VAL A 6 -6.34 -0.68 10.48
N SER A 7 -6.14 0.29 9.58
CA SER A 7 -5.55 0.04 8.27
C SER A 7 -4.04 0.03 8.37
N VAL A 8 -3.40 -1.02 7.85
CA VAL A 8 -1.94 -1.19 7.87
C VAL A 8 -1.47 -1.43 6.44
N GLY A 9 -0.52 -0.62 5.98
CA GLY A 9 0.09 -0.74 4.66
C GLY A 9 1.61 -0.72 4.75
N ALA A 10 2.26 -1.42 3.83
CA ALA A 10 3.70 -1.37 3.64
C ALA A 10 4.00 -0.87 2.23
N VAL A 11 4.73 0.24 2.13
CA VAL A 11 5.19 0.80 0.85
C VAL A 11 6.63 0.32 0.65
N LEU A 12 6.86 -0.35 -0.48
CA LEU A 12 8.15 -0.94 -0.84
C LEU A 12 8.61 -0.35 -2.16
N ASP A 13 9.93 -0.27 -2.34
CA ASP A 13 10.51 0.02 -3.65
C ASP A 13 10.10 -1.08 -4.65
N ALA A 14 9.86 -0.68 -5.90
CA ALA A 14 9.39 -1.58 -6.96
C ALA A 14 10.37 -2.74 -7.20
N HIS A 15 11.69 -2.51 -7.10
CA HIS A 15 12.68 -3.57 -7.26
C HIS A 15 12.59 -4.60 -6.13
N CYS A 16 12.34 -4.16 -4.90
CA CYS A 16 12.14 -5.04 -3.74
C CYS A 16 10.84 -5.85 -3.86
N ALA A 17 9.78 -5.28 -4.43
CA ALA A 17 8.49 -5.95 -4.62
C ALA A 17 8.53 -7.03 -5.74
N ILE A 18 9.43 -6.88 -6.71
CA ILE A 18 9.59 -7.82 -7.85
C ILE A 18 10.39 -9.06 -7.47
N MET A 19 11.16 -9.04 -6.37
CA MET A 19 11.96 -10.19 -5.94
C MET A 19 11.09 -11.44 -5.78
N ARG A 20 11.29 -12.39 -6.71
CA ARG A 20 10.48 -13.59 -6.93
C ARG A 20 10.56 -14.63 -5.80
N GLU A 21 11.47 -14.43 -4.86
CA GLU A 21 11.79 -15.42 -3.82
C GLU A 21 10.70 -15.55 -2.76
N MET A 22 9.88 -14.52 -2.52
CA MET A 22 8.70 -14.62 -1.66
C MET A 22 7.43 -14.79 -2.49
N ARG A 23 6.87 -16.02 -2.46
CA ARG A 23 5.57 -16.34 -3.04
C ARG A 23 4.45 -15.90 -2.09
N GLY A 24 3.58 -15.01 -2.57
CA GLY A 24 2.35 -14.58 -1.89
C GLY A 24 2.42 -13.18 -1.28
N LEU A 25 1.33 -12.42 -1.44
CA LEU A 25 1.19 -11.05 -0.92
C LEU A 25 1.31 -11.00 0.61
N GLN A 26 0.70 -11.97 1.30
CA GLN A 26 0.75 -12.07 2.75
C GLN A 26 2.20 -12.20 3.26
N ALA A 27 2.99 -13.12 2.69
CA ALA A 27 4.38 -13.32 3.09
C ALA A 27 5.24 -12.06 2.90
N ARG A 28 4.97 -11.28 1.85
CA ARG A 28 5.65 -10.00 1.61
C ARG A 28 5.28 -8.96 2.65
N PHE A 29 4.00 -8.84 2.99
CA PHE A 29 3.52 -7.95 4.04
C PHE A 29 4.11 -8.35 5.41
N ASP A 30 4.05 -9.63 5.77
CA ASP A 30 4.60 -10.14 7.03
C ASP A 30 6.11 -9.86 7.14
N ARG A 31 6.84 -10.02 6.03
CA ARG A 31 8.27 -9.66 5.97
C ARG A 31 8.48 -8.18 6.21
N ALA A 32 7.72 -7.30 5.55
CA ALA A 32 7.86 -5.85 5.74
C ALA A 32 7.55 -5.43 7.19
N VAL A 33 6.50 -5.99 7.79
CA VAL A 33 6.15 -5.77 9.19
C VAL A 33 7.27 -6.27 10.12
N SER A 34 7.84 -7.45 9.84
CA SER A 34 8.92 -8.01 10.67
C SER A 34 10.18 -7.15 10.72
N GLN A 35 10.39 -6.30 9.71
CA GLN A 35 11.52 -5.36 9.63
C GLN A 35 11.28 -4.09 10.44
N CYS A 36 10.04 -3.82 10.89
CA CYS A 36 9.68 -2.67 11.70
C CYS A 36 9.19 -3.10 13.10
N GLY A 37 10.12 -3.17 14.07
CA GLY A 37 9.82 -3.63 15.44
C GLY A 37 8.64 -2.92 16.08
N ARG A 38 8.54 -1.59 15.91
CA ARG A 38 7.45 -0.78 16.48
C ARG A 38 6.08 -1.10 15.88
N VAL A 39 5.99 -1.32 14.56
CA VAL A 39 4.73 -1.72 13.92
C VAL A 39 4.30 -3.10 14.38
N ARG A 40 5.24 -4.04 14.51
CA ARG A 40 4.97 -5.38 15.03
C ARG A 40 4.40 -5.33 16.46
N GLU A 41 4.93 -4.45 17.31
CA GLU A 41 4.41 -4.24 18.67
C GLU A 41 2.99 -3.64 18.65
N TRP A 42 2.73 -2.66 17.79
CA TRP A 42 1.41 -2.02 17.70
C TRP A 42 0.29 -2.95 17.24
N ILE A 43 0.60 -3.89 16.35
CA ILE A 43 -0.41 -4.82 15.82
C ILE A 43 -0.45 -6.15 16.59
N ALA A 44 0.41 -6.32 17.60
CA ALA A 44 0.48 -7.55 18.39
C ALA A 44 -0.88 -7.82 19.08
N GLY A 45 -1.38 -9.05 18.93
CA GLY A 45 -2.70 -9.44 19.46
C GLY A 45 -3.90 -9.00 18.63
N GLY A 46 -3.69 -8.23 17.55
CA GLY A 46 -4.73 -7.94 16.56
C GLY A 46 -5.05 -9.14 15.69
N HIS A 47 -6.27 -9.18 15.13
CA HIS A 47 -6.65 -10.13 14.10
C HIS A 47 -6.75 -9.43 12.74
N GLN A 48 -6.25 -10.05 11.68
CA GLN A 48 -6.41 -9.52 10.33
C GLN A 48 -7.85 -9.78 9.84
N SER A 49 -8.63 -8.72 9.60
CA SER A 49 -10.02 -8.81 9.16
C SER A 49 -10.19 -8.84 7.63
N LEU A 50 -9.20 -8.34 6.87
CA LEU A 50 -9.21 -8.26 5.41
C LEU A 50 -7.92 -8.85 4.82
N GLY A 51 -8.01 -9.43 3.62
CA GLY A 51 -6.84 -9.92 2.90
C GLY A 51 -5.88 -8.78 2.52
N VAL A 52 -4.59 -9.11 2.34
CA VAL A 52 -3.61 -8.14 1.86
C VAL A 52 -3.87 -7.83 0.39
N HIS A 53 -4.06 -6.54 0.09
CA HIS A 53 -4.14 -6.01 -1.27
C HIS A 53 -2.81 -5.37 -1.66
N SER A 54 -2.50 -5.39 -2.96
CA SER A 54 -1.29 -4.74 -3.50
C SER A 54 -1.65 -3.91 -4.71
N VAL A 55 -1.07 -2.71 -4.78
CA VAL A 55 -1.08 -1.84 -5.95
C VAL A 55 0.38 -1.50 -6.28
N SER A 56 0.71 -1.43 -7.55
CA SER A 56 2.05 -1.08 -8.06
C SER A 56 1.96 0.13 -8.98
N ASN A 57 3.10 0.80 -9.22
CA ASN A 57 3.18 2.01 -10.07
C ASN A 57 2.19 3.10 -9.63
N ILE A 58 2.14 3.36 -8.33
CA ILE A 58 1.17 4.30 -7.73
C ILE A 58 1.43 5.75 -8.13
N SER A 59 2.69 6.15 -8.39
CA SER A 59 3.02 7.53 -8.76
C SER A 59 2.97 7.74 -10.28
N TYR A 60 2.28 8.78 -10.71
CA TYR A 60 2.20 9.22 -12.10
C TYR A 60 1.75 10.67 -12.19
N GLN A 61 1.97 11.28 -13.36
CA GLN A 61 1.51 12.62 -13.67
C GLN A 61 1.02 12.69 -15.12
N ASN A 62 -0.20 13.19 -15.31
CA ASN A 62 -0.71 13.53 -16.64
C ASN A 62 -0.04 14.80 -17.19
N HIS A 63 0.12 14.89 -18.52
CA HIS A 63 0.70 16.07 -19.17
C HIS A 63 -0.28 17.25 -19.28
N CYS A 64 -1.60 16.98 -19.21
CA CYS A 64 -2.65 17.99 -19.26
C CYS A 64 -3.79 17.58 -18.31
N PHE A 65 -4.37 18.55 -17.60
CA PHE A 65 -5.40 18.30 -16.58
C PHE A 65 -6.79 18.84 -16.96
N VAL A 66 -6.89 19.63 -18.03
CA VAL A 66 -8.13 20.29 -18.47
C VAL A 66 -8.21 20.29 -19.99
N GLY A 67 -9.43 20.41 -20.52
CA GLY A 67 -9.67 20.71 -21.92
C GLY A 67 -11.11 21.17 -22.12
N ASP A 68 -11.53 21.27 -23.37
CA ASP A 68 -12.87 21.77 -23.69
C ASP A 68 -13.94 20.81 -23.16
N GLY A 69 -14.65 21.24 -22.11
CA GLY A 69 -15.71 20.46 -21.48
C GLY A 69 -15.26 19.37 -20.51
N PHE A 70 -13.97 19.31 -20.13
CA PHE A 70 -13.52 18.34 -19.13
C PHE A 70 -12.40 18.86 -18.20
N VAL A 71 -12.30 18.21 -17.03
CA VAL A 71 -11.23 18.39 -16.05
C VAL A 71 -10.91 17.06 -15.39
N LEU A 72 -9.64 16.82 -15.09
CA LEU A 72 -9.17 15.70 -14.28
C LEU A 72 -9.03 16.14 -12.82
N ILE A 73 -9.51 15.33 -11.88
CA ILE A 73 -9.54 15.64 -10.44
C ILE A 73 -9.05 14.43 -9.63
N GLY A 74 -8.36 14.69 -8.53
CA GLY A 74 -7.83 13.66 -7.63
C GLY A 74 -6.85 12.75 -8.36
N ASP A 75 -6.89 11.45 -8.06
CA ASP A 75 -6.04 10.45 -8.69
C ASP A 75 -6.17 10.49 -10.22
N ALA A 76 -7.34 10.80 -10.80
CA ALA A 76 -7.45 10.91 -12.26
C ALA A 76 -6.49 11.95 -12.87
N ALA A 77 -6.07 12.96 -12.10
CA ALA A 77 -5.08 13.96 -12.51
C ALA A 77 -3.63 13.51 -12.20
N ILE A 78 -3.32 13.22 -10.95
CA ILE A 78 -1.94 12.98 -10.47
C ILE A 78 -1.99 12.20 -9.16
N PHE A 79 -0.98 11.35 -8.92
CA PHE A 79 -0.76 10.70 -7.63
C PHE A 79 0.74 10.68 -7.29
N VAL A 80 1.09 10.98 -6.04
CA VAL A 80 2.47 11.07 -5.54
C VAL A 80 2.76 10.05 -4.46
#